data_AF-A0A0H5C5K7-F1
#
_entry.id   AF-A0A0H5C5K7-F1
#
_cell.length_a   1.000
_cell.length_b   1.000
_cell.length_c   1.000
_cell.angle_alpha   90.00
_cell.angle_beta   90.00
_cell.angle_gamma   90.00
#
_symmetry.space_group_name_H-M   'P 1'
#
loop_
_entity.id
_entity.type
_entity.pdbx_description
1 polymer ?
#
loop_
_entity_poly.entity_id
_entity_poly.type
_entity_poly.pdbx_seq_one_letter_code
_entity_poly.pdbx_strand_id
1 'polypeptide(L)'
;MAEQELSLINKVELRIALADSDSKFQGALDLYLCPLLLKLGSTHSSSRSAVLNFIRDLISRLNGAPAVQLPVLKLIEQSKKPSLPAGSSVASTQLYSLLLAAKGLDRLDDKQSLIKPLLEGIEAFEGPVCSRLFNLFIRSLAGWKTPDRGTDEFKALQSSLNLPVSTVRFITSKLEQLFLLVPSYNDKGIIPKGTTCPGLSADEVSFLTYDCGYFPNQQSYHL
;
A
#
# COMPACT_ATOMS: atom_id res chain seq x y z
N MET A 1 13.35 -21.37 19.54
CA MET A 1 12.60 -20.13 19.24
C MET A 1 12.27 -20.02 17.76
N ALA A 2 13.24 -20.12 16.83
CA ALA A 2 12.99 -20.08 15.38
C ALA A 2 11.97 -21.12 14.86
N GLU A 3 12.07 -22.37 15.32
CA GLU A 3 11.14 -23.44 14.90
C GLU A 3 9.70 -23.23 15.42
N GLN A 4 9.56 -22.66 16.61
CA GLN A 4 8.25 -22.36 17.20
C GLN A 4 7.57 -21.21 16.43
N GLU A 5 8.31 -20.17 16.08
CA GLU A 5 7.80 -19.08 15.24
C GLU A 5 7.36 -19.59 13.87
N LEU A 6 8.20 -20.40 13.22
CA LEU A 6 7.89 -20.99 11.93
C LEU A 6 6.68 -21.93 12.00
N SER A 7 6.54 -22.71 13.07
CA SER A 7 5.35 -23.54 13.31
C SER A 7 4.08 -22.71 13.42
N LEU A 8 4.14 -21.55 14.08
CA LEU A 8 2.99 -20.64 14.19
C LEU A 8 2.65 -20.00 12.85
N ILE A 9 3.65 -19.58 12.07
CA ILE A 9 3.47 -19.07 10.70
C ILE A 9 2.75 -20.13 9.85
N ASN A 10 3.27 -21.36 9.79
CA ASN A 10 2.68 -22.44 9.01
C ASN A 10 1.24 -22.76 9.44
N LYS A 11 0.93 -22.70 10.75
CA LYS A 11 -0.44 -22.90 11.24
C LYS A 11 -1.40 -21.82 10.75
N VAL A 12 -0.96 -20.57 10.75
CA VAL A 12 -1.76 -19.44 10.26
C VAL A 12 -1.94 -19.53 8.75
N GLU A 13 -0.88 -19.81 8.00
CA GLU A 13 -0.93 -20.02 6.55
C GLU A 13 -1.90 -21.14 6.19
N LEU A 14 -1.84 -22.28 6.90
CA LEU A 14 -2.75 -23.40 6.69
C LEU A 14 -4.21 -23.01 6.97
N ARG A 15 -4.48 -22.25 8.04
CA ARG A 15 -5.84 -21.76 8.33
C ARG A 15 -6.39 -20.88 7.21
N ILE A 16 -5.56 -20.03 6.65
CA ILE A 16 -5.93 -19.19 5.51
C ILE A 16 -6.15 -20.07 4.27
N ALA A 17 -5.27 -21.04 4.00
CA ALA A 17 -5.35 -21.95 2.86
C ALA A 17 -6.61 -22.85 2.91
N LEU A 18 -6.99 -23.33 4.10
CA LEU A 18 -8.14 -24.22 4.30
C LEU A 18 -9.50 -23.50 4.25
N ALA A 19 -9.53 -22.18 4.08
CA ALA A 19 -10.79 -21.47 3.87
C ALA A 19 -11.46 -21.96 2.57
N ASP A 20 -12.58 -22.66 2.71
CA ASP A 20 -13.36 -23.29 1.63
C ASP A 20 -14.30 -22.33 0.89
N SER A 21 -14.38 -21.07 1.32
CA SER A 21 -15.27 -20.05 0.79
C SER A 21 -14.64 -18.67 0.87
N ASP A 22 -15.03 -17.77 -0.04
CA ASP A 22 -14.53 -16.41 -0.11
C ASP A 22 -14.76 -15.62 1.19
N SER A 23 -15.91 -15.82 1.84
CA SER A 23 -16.22 -15.17 3.12
C SER A 23 -15.29 -15.64 4.24
N LYS A 24 -15.04 -16.96 4.36
CA LYS A 24 -14.09 -17.49 5.35
C LYS A 24 -12.66 -17.04 5.05
N PHE A 25 -12.30 -16.97 3.77
CA PHE A 25 -10.98 -16.51 3.35
C PHE A 25 -10.78 -15.04 3.69
N GLN A 26 -11.75 -14.17 3.36
CA GLN A 26 -11.76 -12.77 3.75
C GLN A 26 -11.66 -12.59 5.27
N GLY A 27 -12.45 -13.32 6.05
CA GLY A 27 -12.38 -13.28 7.51
C GLY A 27 -11.03 -13.73 8.06
N ALA A 28 -10.42 -14.76 7.48
CA ALA A 28 -9.09 -15.20 7.84
C ALA A 28 -8.01 -14.14 7.52
N LEU A 29 -8.12 -13.47 6.38
CA LEU A 29 -7.22 -12.37 6.01
C LEU A 29 -7.37 -11.18 6.95
N ASP A 30 -8.60 -10.80 7.29
CA ASP A 30 -8.88 -9.68 8.20
C ASP A 30 -8.28 -9.87 9.61
N LEU A 31 -8.21 -11.13 10.07
CA LEU A 31 -7.68 -11.49 11.38
C LEU A 31 -6.16 -11.72 11.36
N TYR A 32 -5.64 -12.40 10.34
CA TYR A 32 -4.30 -12.96 10.39
C TYR A 32 -3.28 -12.28 9.49
N LEU A 33 -3.70 -11.53 8.46
CA LEU A 33 -2.79 -10.99 7.47
C LEU A 33 -1.78 -10.01 8.09
N CYS A 34 -2.27 -8.98 8.78
CA CYS A 34 -1.44 -7.97 9.44
C CYS A 34 -0.42 -8.61 10.41
N PRO A 35 -0.83 -9.44 11.39
CA PRO A 35 0.09 -10.14 12.28
C PRO A 35 1.14 -11.00 11.57
N LEU A 36 0.79 -11.63 10.45
CA LEU A 36 1.73 -12.44 9.68
C LEU A 36 2.80 -11.58 8.99
N LEU A 37 2.40 -10.43 8.42
CA LEU A 37 3.33 -9.49 7.79
C LEU A 37 4.35 -8.90 8.78
N LEU A 38 3.99 -8.74 10.06
CA LEU A 38 4.94 -8.31 11.10
C LEU A 38 6.13 -9.28 11.22
N LYS A 39 5.96 -10.56 10.85
CA LYS A 39 7.05 -11.55 10.89
C LYS A 39 8.13 -11.32 9.84
N LEU A 40 7.92 -10.41 8.87
CA LEU A 40 8.99 -9.92 8.00
C LEU A 40 10.09 -9.16 8.77
N GLY A 41 9.78 -8.65 9.97
CA GLY A 41 10.74 -8.05 10.89
C GLY A 41 11.48 -9.05 11.79
N SER A 42 11.25 -10.37 11.65
CA SER A 42 11.91 -11.40 12.45
C SER A 42 13.42 -11.47 12.15
N THR A 43 14.21 -11.77 13.17
CA THR A 43 15.66 -12.02 13.04
C THR A 43 15.95 -13.34 12.32
N HIS A 44 14.98 -14.25 12.25
CA HIS A 44 15.12 -15.55 11.60
C HIS A 44 14.80 -15.46 10.10
N SER A 45 15.79 -15.75 9.25
CA SER A 45 15.63 -15.74 7.78
C SER A 45 14.55 -16.71 7.31
N SER A 46 14.43 -17.89 7.93
CA SER A 46 13.42 -18.89 7.60
C SER A 46 11.99 -18.37 7.79
N SER A 47 11.75 -17.61 8.86
CA SER A 47 10.44 -16.99 9.13
C SER A 47 10.11 -15.91 8.10
N ARG A 48 11.10 -15.07 7.73
CA ARG A 48 10.93 -14.05 6.68
C ARG A 48 10.62 -14.69 5.33
N SER A 49 11.37 -15.73 4.94
CA SER A 49 11.17 -16.44 3.67
C SER A 49 9.80 -17.13 3.59
N ALA A 50 9.33 -17.73 4.69
CA ALA A 50 8.00 -18.33 4.74
C ALA A 50 6.90 -17.29 4.46
N VAL A 51 6.96 -16.13 5.14
CA VAL A 51 5.98 -15.04 4.93
C VAL A 51 6.03 -14.51 3.50
N LEU A 52 7.23 -14.38 2.91
CA LEU A 52 7.37 -13.95 1.51
C LEU A 52 6.73 -14.95 0.53
N ASN A 53 6.93 -16.26 0.76
CA ASN A 53 6.27 -17.30 -0.03
C ASN A 53 4.76 -17.24 0.13
N PHE A 54 4.26 -17.07 1.36
CA PHE A 54 2.84 -16.87 1.61
C PHE A 54 2.29 -15.65 0.87
N ILE A 55 2.99 -14.52 0.85
CA ILE A 55 2.53 -13.32 0.12
C ILE A 55 2.38 -13.62 -1.38
N ARG A 56 3.33 -14.34 -1.98
CA ARG A 56 3.25 -14.75 -3.38
C ARG A 56 2.02 -15.63 -3.63
N ASP A 57 1.81 -16.63 -2.79
CA ASP A 57 0.71 -17.58 -2.94
C ASP A 57 -0.65 -16.91 -2.67
N LEU A 58 -0.69 -15.96 -1.72
CA LEU A 58 -1.83 -15.09 -1.45
C LEU A 58 -2.21 -14.25 -2.67
N ILE A 59 -1.24 -13.58 -3.30
CA ILE A 59 -1.49 -12.76 -4.50
C ILE A 59 -2.07 -13.63 -5.62
N SER A 60 -1.52 -14.84 -5.82
CA SER A 60 -2.05 -15.80 -6.79
C SER A 60 -3.51 -16.16 -6.52
N ARG A 61 -3.84 -16.51 -5.26
CA ARG A 61 -5.21 -16.85 -4.86
C ARG A 61 -6.17 -15.66 -5.00
N LEU A 62 -5.74 -14.46 -4.63
CA LEU A 62 -6.56 -13.24 -4.76
C LEU A 62 -6.95 -12.98 -6.20
N ASN A 63 -6.08 -13.27 -7.18
CA ASN A 63 -6.41 -13.11 -8.59
C ASN A 63 -7.54 -14.04 -9.05
N GLY A 64 -7.69 -15.22 -8.43
CA GLY A 64 -8.80 -16.14 -8.66
C GLY A 64 -10.09 -15.80 -7.90
N ALA A 65 -10.04 -14.91 -6.91
CA ALA A 65 -11.16 -14.56 -6.04
C ALA A 65 -11.38 -13.03 -6.03
N PRO A 66 -11.98 -12.44 -7.09
CA PRO A 66 -12.08 -10.98 -7.25
C PRO A 66 -12.99 -10.31 -6.21
N ALA A 67 -13.98 -11.02 -5.68
CA ALA A 67 -14.92 -10.50 -4.69
C ALA A 67 -14.33 -10.38 -3.28
N VAL A 68 -13.21 -11.07 -3.00
CA VAL A 68 -12.58 -11.09 -1.67
C VAL A 68 -11.93 -9.74 -1.38
N GLN A 69 -12.35 -9.11 -0.30
CA GLN A 69 -11.79 -7.86 0.19
C GLN A 69 -10.56 -8.09 1.06
N LEU A 70 -9.63 -7.13 1.01
CA LEU A 70 -8.48 -7.09 1.91
C LEU A 70 -8.73 -6.06 3.03
N PRO A 71 -8.10 -6.23 4.20
CA PRO A 71 -8.18 -5.28 5.31
C PRO A 71 -7.33 -4.03 5.04
N VAL A 72 -7.69 -3.24 4.01
CA VAL A 72 -6.86 -2.13 3.48
C VAL A 72 -6.54 -1.09 4.55
N LEU A 73 -7.52 -0.70 5.36
CA LEU A 73 -7.31 0.27 6.44
C LEU A 73 -6.26 -0.24 7.45
N LYS A 74 -6.39 -1.47 7.93
CA LYS A 74 -5.44 -2.10 8.86
C LYS A 74 -4.03 -2.21 8.27
N LEU A 75 -3.93 -2.47 6.96
CA LEU A 75 -2.66 -2.53 6.24
C LEU A 75 -2.00 -1.15 6.14
N ILE A 76 -2.77 -0.09 5.90
CA ILE A 76 -2.27 1.29 5.89
C ILE A 76 -1.79 1.68 7.30
N GLU A 77 -2.61 1.45 8.33
CA GLU A 77 -2.24 1.72 9.72
C GLU A 77 -0.96 0.98 10.14
N GLN A 78 -0.87 -0.31 9.82
CA GLN A 78 0.32 -1.11 10.08
C GLN A 78 1.56 -0.59 9.34
N SER A 79 1.41 -0.12 8.11
CA SER A 79 2.54 0.44 7.36
C SER A 79 3.07 1.73 7.99
N LYS A 80 2.20 2.51 8.64
CA LYS A 80 2.59 3.74 9.34
C LYS A 80 3.17 3.48 10.72
N LYS A 81 2.60 2.52 11.46
CA LYS A 81 2.98 2.21 12.85
C LYS A 81 3.09 0.69 13.05
N PRO A 82 4.11 0.03 12.45
CA PRO A 82 4.28 -1.41 12.61
C PRO A 82 4.70 -1.74 14.05
N SER A 83 3.96 -2.64 14.70
CA SER A 83 4.26 -3.11 16.05
C SER A 83 5.33 -4.20 15.99
N LEU A 84 6.60 -3.78 15.99
CA LEU A 84 7.76 -4.68 15.95
C LEU A 84 8.64 -4.49 17.19
N PRO A 85 9.33 -5.56 17.65
CA PRO A 85 10.35 -5.43 18.68
C PRO A 85 11.45 -4.44 18.30
N ALA A 86 12.04 -3.79 19.31
CA ALA A 86 13.17 -2.89 19.09
C ALA A 86 14.33 -3.62 18.38
N GLY A 87 14.88 -3.02 17.31
CA GLY A 87 15.95 -3.59 16.50
C GLY A 87 15.51 -4.46 15.32
N SER A 88 14.21 -4.72 15.16
CA SER A 88 13.67 -5.36 13.95
C SER A 88 13.73 -4.43 12.74
N SER A 89 13.98 -5.01 11.55
CA SER A 89 13.89 -4.27 10.30
C SER A 89 12.44 -3.93 9.99
N VAL A 90 12.13 -2.63 9.93
CA VAL A 90 10.77 -2.12 9.76
C VAL A 90 10.36 -2.03 8.29
N ALA A 91 11.32 -1.70 7.42
CA ALA A 91 11.07 -1.35 6.02
C ALA A 91 10.31 -2.43 5.23
N SER A 92 10.69 -3.71 5.39
CA SER A 92 10.02 -4.81 4.67
C SER A 92 8.54 -4.90 5.04
N THR A 93 8.23 -4.88 6.34
CA THR A 93 6.85 -4.91 6.84
C THR A 93 6.03 -3.75 6.29
N GLN A 94 6.57 -2.54 6.26
CA GLN A 94 5.86 -1.36 5.72
C GLN A 94 5.58 -1.51 4.22
N LEU A 95 6.60 -1.87 3.44
CA LEU A 95 6.48 -1.95 1.98
C LEU A 95 5.53 -3.07 1.54
N TYR A 96 5.56 -4.24 2.18
CA TYR A 96 4.65 -5.34 1.86
C TYR A 96 3.22 -5.08 2.36
N SER A 97 3.04 -4.38 3.49
CA SER A 97 1.71 -3.93 3.91
C SER A 97 1.10 -2.97 2.89
N LEU A 98 1.88 -2.02 2.38
CA LEU A 98 1.44 -1.08 1.34
C LEU A 98 1.20 -1.77 -0.01
N LEU A 99 1.97 -2.80 -0.35
CA LEU A 99 1.75 -3.60 -1.56
C LEU A 99 0.39 -4.30 -1.51
N LEU A 100 0.03 -4.91 -0.38
CA LEU A 100 -1.27 -5.57 -0.23
C LEU A 100 -2.41 -4.56 -0.08
N ALA A 101 -2.17 -3.41 0.55
CA ALA A 101 -3.13 -2.30 0.55
C ALA A 101 -3.42 -1.82 -0.88
N ALA A 102 -2.38 -1.71 -1.73
CA ALA A 102 -2.52 -1.37 -3.15
C ALA A 102 -3.36 -2.39 -3.93
N LYS A 103 -3.20 -3.68 -3.65
CA LYS A 103 -4.01 -4.73 -4.27
C LYS A 103 -5.45 -4.76 -3.75
N GLY A 104 -5.67 -4.39 -2.49
CA GLY A 104 -7.00 -4.31 -1.90
C GLY A 104 -7.76 -3.06 -2.32
N LEU A 105 -7.07 -1.94 -2.54
CA LEU A 105 -7.69 -0.67 -2.93
C LEU A 105 -8.50 -0.79 -4.22
N ASP A 106 -8.01 -1.57 -5.19
CA ASP A 106 -8.70 -1.78 -6.48
C ASP A 106 -10.05 -2.49 -6.33
N ARG A 107 -10.30 -3.13 -5.17
CA ARG A 107 -11.49 -3.94 -4.87
C ARG A 107 -12.53 -3.21 -4.04
N LEU A 108 -12.18 -2.05 -3.48
CA LEU A 108 -13.08 -1.27 -2.64
C LEU A 108 -14.01 -0.39 -3.48
N ASP A 109 -15.28 -0.35 -3.08
CA ASP A 109 -16.26 0.58 -3.62
C ASP A 109 -16.04 2.00 -3.08
N ASP A 110 -15.86 2.12 -1.75
CA ASP A 110 -15.59 3.38 -1.06
C ASP A 110 -14.09 3.57 -0.80
N LYS A 111 -13.37 3.99 -1.85
CA LYS A 111 -11.94 4.33 -1.77
C LYS A 111 -11.72 5.66 -1.04
N GLN A 112 -12.74 6.50 -1.02
CA GLN A 112 -12.75 7.85 -0.48
C GLN A 112 -12.55 7.87 1.04
N SER A 113 -13.08 6.86 1.73
CA SER A 113 -12.88 6.65 3.17
C SER A 113 -11.40 6.55 3.59
N LEU A 114 -10.51 6.17 2.65
CA LEU A 114 -9.07 5.98 2.91
C LEU A 114 -8.23 7.24 2.77
N ILE A 115 -8.76 8.34 2.21
CA ILE A 115 -7.99 9.56 1.94
C ILE A 115 -7.35 10.10 3.22
N LYS A 116 -8.14 10.32 4.27
CA LYS A 116 -7.62 10.83 5.53
C LYS A 116 -6.59 9.87 6.15
N PRO A 117 -6.88 8.56 6.32
CA PRO A 117 -5.89 7.59 6.78
C PRO A 117 -4.58 7.57 5.97
N LEU A 118 -4.62 7.80 4.66
CA LEU A 118 -3.42 7.85 3.82
C LEU A 118 -2.61 9.13 4.03
N LEU A 119 -3.29 10.27 4.13
CA LEU A 119 -2.64 11.59 4.19
C LEU A 119 -2.16 11.96 5.59
N GLU A 120 -2.84 11.53 6.65
CA GLU A 120 -2.52 11.98 8.01
C GLU A 120 -1.09 11.59 8.42
N GLY A 121 -0.24 12.60 8.65
CA GLY A 121 1.17 12.41 9.01
C GLY A 121 2.05 11.81 7.91
N ILE A 122 1.62 11.87 6.64
CA ILE A 122 2.41 11.35 5.50
C ILE A 122 3.78 12.03 5.38
N GLU A 123 3.88 13.31 5.79
CA GLU A 123 5.12 14.09 5.72
C GLU A 123 6.25 13.56 6.63
N ALA A 124 5.94 12.68 7.59
CA ALA A 124 6.92 12.08 8.48
C ALA A 124 7.63 10.86 7.85
N PHE A 125 7.19 10.42 6.67
CA PHE A 125 7.77 9.28 5.96
C PHE A 125 8.64 9.75 4.79
N GLU A 126 9.67 8.97 4.49
CA GLU A 126 10.58 9.22 3.37
C GLU A 126 10.68 8.00 2.44
N GLY A 127 11.29 8.21 1.27
CA GLY A 127 11.60 7.16 0.31
C GLY A 127 10.38 6.35 -0.17
N PRO A 128 10.53 5.04 -0.41
CA PRO A 128 9.49 4.23 -1.03
C PRO A 128 8.21 4.07 -0.21
N VAL A 129 8.27 4.20 1.12
CA VAL A 129 7.07 4.14 1.98
C VAL A 129 6.19 5.36 1.72
N CYS A 130 6.78 6.54 1.72
CA CYS A 130 6.07 7.80 1.45
C CYS A 130 5.53 7.83 0.01
N SER A 131 6.34 7.42 -0.95
CA SER A 131 5.95 7.30 -2.36
C SER A 131 4.72 6.40 -2.55
N ARG A 132 4.72 5.22 -1.90
CA ARG A 132 3.58 4.28 -1.95
C ARG A 132 2.33 4.83 -1.28
N LEU A 133 2.45 5.48 -0.12
CA LEU A 133 1.31 6.14 0.55
C LEU A 133 0.70 7.23 -0.34
N PHE A 134 1.54 8.05 -0.96
CA PHE A 134 1.10 9.09 -1.89
C PHE A 134 0.43 8.49 -3.13
N ASN A 135 1.00 7.44 -3.72
CA ASN A 135 0.40 6.74 -4.85
C ASN A 135 -1.00 6.16 -4.52
N LEU A 136 -1.15 5.54 -3.35
CA LEU A 136 -2.46 5.07 -2.88
C LEU A 136 -3.46 6.21 -2.73
N PHE A 137 -3.02 7.36 -2.23
CA PHE A 137 -3.84 8.55 -2.15
C PHE A 137 -4.33 8.98 -3.55
N ILE A 138 -3.43 9.11 -4.53
CA ILE A 138 -3.82 9.46 -5.90
C ILE A 138 -4.83 8.46 -6.48
N ARG A 139 -4.62 7.16 -6.24
CA ARG A 139 -5.56 6.11 -6.70
C ARG A 139 -6.90 6.12 -5.98
N SER A 140 -6.94 6.56 -4.72
CA SER A 140 -8.19 6.73 -3.98
C SER A 140 -9.06 7.88 -4.50
N LEU A 141 -8.47 8.82 -5.25
CA LEU A 141 -9.20 9.90 -5.93
C LEU A 141 -9.85 9.44 -7.25
N ALA A 142 -9.55 8.23 -7.75
CA ALA A 142 -10.11 7.76 -9.00
C ALA A 142 -11.64 7.66 -8.92
N GLY A 143 -12.34 8.37 -9.81
CA GLY A 143 -13.81 8.44 -9.82
C GLY A 143 -14.41 9.36 -8.76
N TRP A 144 -13.59 10.09 -7.99
CA TRP A 144 -14.07 11.09 -7.05
C TRP A 144 -14.78 12.23 -7.77
N LYS A 145 -16.02 12.53 -7.36
CA LYS A 145 -16.75 13.74 -7.76
C LYS A 145 -16.58 14.79 -6.67
N THR A 146 -15.84 15.85 -6.97
CA THR A 146 -15.58 16.91 -6.00
C THR A 146 -16.87 17.68 -5.75
N PRO A 147 -17.31 17.84 -4.48
CA PRO A 147 -18.45 18.69 -4.16
C PRO A 147 -18.20 20.13 -4.64
N ASP A 148 -19.27 20.79 -5.09
CA ASP A 148 -19.18 22.18 -5.53
C ASP A 148 -18.77 23.09 -4.37
N ARG A 149 -17.87 24.03 -4.65
CA ARG A 149 -17.38 24.97 -3.63
C ARG A 149 -18.55 25.77 -3.05
N GLY A 150 -18.57 25.91 -1.73
CA GLY A 150 -19.61 26.66 -1.03
C GLY A 150 -20.86 25.86 -0.66
N THR A 151 -21.00 24.62 -1.15
CA THR A 151 -22.04 23.69 -0.70
C THR A 151 -21.77 23.20 0.73
N ASP A 152 -22.81 22.72 1.41
CA ASP A 152 -22.65 22.11 2.73
C ASP A 152 -21.89 20.78 2.67
N GLU A 153 -21.99 20.05 1.56
CA GLU A 153 -21.17 18.87 1.28
C GLU A 153 -19.68 19.20 1.23
N PHE A 154 -19.31 20.32 0.58
CA PHE A 154 -17.92 20.79 0.56
C PHE A 154 -17.41 21.16 1.96
N LYS A 155 -18.24 21.84 2.77
CA LYS A 155 -17.89 22.17 4.17
C LYS A 155 -17.72 20.90 5.01
N ALA A 156 -18.63 19.93 4.85
CA ALA A 156 -18.55 18.64 5.55
C ALA A 156 -17.29 17.86 5.18
N LEU A 157 -16.91 17.85 3.89
CA LEU A 157 -15.66 17.25 3.43
C LEU A 157 -14.43 17.96 4.01
N GLN A 158 -14.42 19.29 4.04
CA GLN A 158 -13.33 20.05 4.62
C GLN A 158 -13.17 19.73 6.12
N SER A 159 -14.29 19.66 6.85
CA SER A 159 -14.30 19.28 8.27
C SER A 159 -13.91 17.82 8.52
N SER A 160 -14.26 16.89 7.61
CA SER A 160 -13.91 15.47 7.79
C SER A 160 -12.42 15.22 7.60
N LEU A 161 -11.81 15.85 6.60
CA LEU A 161 -10.38 15.75 6.32
C LEU A 161 -9.55 16.38 7.44
N ASN A 162 -9.84 17.63 7.80
CA ASN A 162 -9.19 18.40 8.88
C ASN A 162 -7.68 18.12 9.01
N LEU A 163 -6.95 18.28 7.89
CA LEU A 163 -5.53 17.94 7.81
C LEU A 163 -4.66 19.08 8.36
N PRO A 164 -3.52 18.78 9.01
CA PRO A 164 -2.54 19.78 9.40
C PRO A 164 -2.03 20.60 8.21
N VAL A 165 -1.67 21.87 8.44
CA VAL A 165 -1.11 22.74 7.41
C VAL A 165 0.19 22.18 6.81
N SER A 166 0.99 21.47 7.62
CA SER A 166 2.21 20.77 7.16
C SER A 166 1.88 19.70 6.11
N THR A 167 0.91 18.83 6.43
CA THR A 167 0.41 17.79 5.54
C THR A 167 -0.14 18.38 4.25
N VAL A 168 -0.97 19.42 4.34
CA VAL A 168 -1.54 20.09 3.15
C VAL A 168 -0.42 20.63 2.25
N ARG A 169 0.55 21.35 2.82
CA ARG A 169 1.68 21.91 2.05
C ARG A 169 2.52 20.81 1.39
N PHE A 170 2.78 19.72 2.10
CA PHE A 170 3.48 18.57 1.56
C PHE A 170 2.74 17.98 0.35
N ILE A 171 1.44 17.74 0.48
CA ILE A 171 0.62 17.16 -0.60
C ILE A 171 0.56 18.11 -1.80
N THR A 172 0.37 19.42 -1.58
CA THR A 172 0.36 20.42 -2.65
C THR A 172 1.67 20.39 -3.44
N SER A 173 2.81 20.36 -2.75
CA SER A 173 4.12 20.25 -3.42
C SER A 173 4.26 18.94 -4.22
N LYS A 174 3.79 17.81 -3.70
CA LYS A 174 3.80 16.53 -4.44
C LYS A 174 2.86 16.52 -5.64
N LEU A 175 1.71 17.20 -5.54
CA LEU A 175 0.78 17.37 -6.66
C LEU A 175 1.38 18.27 -7.75
N GLU A 176 2.03 19.38 -7.38
CA GLU A 176 2.75 20.25 -8.32
C GLU A 176 3.81 19.45 -9.09
N GLN A 177 4.63 18.66 -8.38
CA GLN A 177 5.61 17.76 -9.00
C GLN A 177 4.94 16.74 -9.94
N LEU A 178 3.79 16.17 -9.54
CA LEU A 178 3.02 15.25 -10.37
C LEU A 178 2.51 15.91 -11.66
N PHE A 179 2.07 17.18 -11.60
CA PHE A 179 1.63 17.92 -12.79
C PHE A 179 2.78 18.29 -13.73
N LEU A 180 4.01 18.42 -13.22
CA LEU A 180 5.21 18.63 -14.02
C LEU A 180 5.76 17.34 -14.63
N LEU A 181 5.38 16.17 -14.11
CA LEU A 181 5.90 14.89 -14.56
C LEU A 181 5.48 14.59 -16.00
N VAL A 182 6.47 14.48 -16.88
CA VAL A 182 6.30 13.96 -18.24
C VAL A 182 6.93 12.57 -18.28
N PRO A 183 6.14 11.49 -18.13
CA PRO A 183 6.68 10.14 -18.05
C PRO A 183 7.23 9.68 -19.41
N SER A 184 8.43 9.11 -19.39
CA SER A 184 9.04 8.44 -20.55
C SER A 184 8.98 6.93 -20.35
N TYR A 185 8.32 6.25 -21.29
CA TYR A 185 8.12 4.80 -21.25
C TYR A 185 9.06 4.10 -22.22
N ASN A 186 9.57 2.93 -21.81
CA ASN A 186 10.23 2.02 -22.73
C ASN A 186 9.21 1.24 -23.57
N ASP A 187 9.70 0.40 -24.50
CA ASP A 187 8.89 -0.45 -25.37
C ASP A 187 7.94 -1.41 -24.63
N LYS A 188 8.17 -1.63 -23.32
CA LYS A 188 7.35 -2.48 -22.44
C LYS A 188 6.31 -1.67 -21.65
N GLY A 189 6.17 -0.37 -21.91
CA GLY A 189 5.26 0.50 -21.17
C GLY A 189 5.69 0.77 -19.72
N ILE A 190 6.98 0.60 -19.41
CA ILE A 190 7.55 0.81 -18.07
C ILE A 190 8.40 2.07 -18.09
N ILE A 191 8.30 2.90 -17.05
CA ILE A 191 9.21 4.04 -16.83
C ILE A 191 10.55 3.48 -16.33
N PRO A 192 11.66 3.62 -17.08
CA PRO A 192 12.96 3.13 -16.63
C PRO A 192 13.45 3.79 -15.34
N LYS A 193 14.28 3.06 -14.58
CA LYS A 193 15.01 3.68 -13.47
C LYS A 193 16.03 4.67 -14.01
N GLY A 194 16.16 5.83 -13.36
CA GLY A 194 17.05 6.90 -13.79
C GLY A 194 16.50 7.77 -14.92
N THR A 195 15.20 7.64 -15.26
CA THR A 195 14.53 8.61 -16.14
C THR A 195 14.67 10.01 -15.55
N THR A 196 15.01 10.97 -16.41
CA THR A 196 15.06 12.40 -16.07
C THR A 196 13.82 13.09 -16.62
N CYS A 197 13.37 14.13 -15.90
CA CYS A 197 12.25 14.96 -16.34
C CYS A 197 12.63 16.43 -16.13
N PRO A 198 12.57 17.28 -17.17
CA PRO A 198 12.81 18.71 -17.00
C PRO A 198 11.90 19.30 -15.92
N GLY A 199 12.45 20.14 -15.05
CA GLY A 199 11.70 20.75 -13.95
C GLY A 199 11.54 19.87 -12.70
N LEU A 200 12.05 18.63 -12.71
CA LEU A 200 12.08 17.74 -11.56
C LEU A 200 13.50 17.21 -11.29
N SER A 201 13.84 17.04 -10.02
CA SER A 201 15.04 16.34 -9.57
C SER A 201 14.90 14.82 -9.74
N ALA A 202 16.02 14.10 -9.69
CA ALA A 202 16.04 12.65 -9.79
C ALA A 202 15.20 11.97 -8.68
N ASP A 203 15.25 12.50 -7.45
CA ASP A 203 14.49 11.97 -6.31
C ASP A 203 12.98 12.24 -6.44
N GLU A 204 12.59 13.37 -7.03
CA GLU A 204 11.18 13.64 -7.32
C GLU A 204 10.65 12.73 -8.41
N VAL A 205 11.44 12.47 -9.46
CA VAL A 205 11.06 11.50 -10.49
C VAL A 205 10.98 10.10 -9.90
N SER A 206 11.94 9.66 -9.08
CA SER A 206 11.88 8.33 -8.45
C SER A 206 10.63 8.18 -7.56
N PHE A 207 10.35 9.21 -6.75
CA PHE A 207 9.21 9.27 -5.84
C PHE A 207 7.88 9.15 -6.58
N LEU A 208 7.74 9.79 -7.74
CA LEU A 208 6.50 9.76 -8.53
C LEU A 208 6.40 8.56 -9.48
N THR A 209 7.48 7.79 -9.64
CA THR A 209 7.54 6.70 -10.60
C THR A 209 7.88 5.34 -9.96
N TYR A 210 9.14 4.93 -9.98
CA TYR A 210 9.52 3.55 -9.66
C TYR A 210 9.56 3.24 -8.16
N ASP A 211 9.58 4.23 -7.28
CA ASP A 211 9.46 4.01 -5.83
C ASP A 211 8.02 3.68 -5.40
N CYS A 212 7.03 4.07 -6.22
CA CYS A 212 5.60 3.84 -5.97
C CYS A 212 5.24 2.35 -5.93
N GLY A 213 6.11 1.47 -6.43
CA GLY A 213 6.00 0.02 -6.32
C GLY A 213 4.82 -0.64 -7.06
N TYR A 214 3.92 0.13 -7.67
CA TYR A 214 2.76 -0.38 -8.39
C TYR A 214 2.29 0.58 -9.50
N PHE A 215 2.42 0.14 -10.75
CA PHE A 215 1.75 0.78 -11.88
C PHE A 215 0.59 -0.12 -12.34
N PRO A 216 -0.63 0.42 -12.47
CA PRO A 216 -1.82 -0.37 -12.80
C PRO A 216 -1.79 -1.03 -14.20
N ASN A 217 -0.80 -0.71 -15.04
CA ASN A 217 -0.63 -1.32 -16.38
C ASN A 217 0.42 -2.45 -16.45
N GLN A 218 0.84 -3.03 -15.33
CA GLN A 218 1.63 -4.28 -15.36
C GLN A 218 0.74 -5.53 -15.51
N GLN A 219 -0.23 -5.49 -16.43
CA GLN A 219 -0.79 -6.70 -17.02
C GLN A 219 0.26 -7.29 -17.98
N SER A 220 1.25 -7.96 -17.42
CA SER A 220 2.03 -8.99 -18.09
C SER A 220 2.63 -9.86 -17.02
N TYR A 221 1.85 -10.86 -16.60
CA TYR A 221 2.39 -12.06 -15.98
C TYR A 221 3.53 -12.58 -16.84
N HIS A 222 4.73 -12.66 -16.30
CA HIS A 222 5.65 -13.77 -16.54
C HIS A 222 6.55 -13.92 -15.32
N LEU A 223 6.27 -15.02 -14.60
CA LEU A 223 7.09 -15.79 -13.66
C LEU A 223 8.43 -15.17 -13.23
#